data_AF-A0A3A9GY12-F1
#
_entry.id   AF-A0A3A9GY12-F1
#
_cell.length_a   1.000
_cell.length_b   1.000
_cell.length_c   1.000
_cell.angle_alpha   90.00
_cell.angle_beta   90.00
_cell.angle_gamma   90.00
#
_symmetry.space_group_name_H-M   'P 1'
#
loop_
_entity.id
_entity.type
_entity.pdbx_description
1 polymer ?
#
loop_
_entity_poly.entity_id
_entity_poly.type
_entity_poly.pdbx_seq_one_letter_code
_entity_poly.pdbx_strand_id
1 'polypeptide(L)' 'MAEEKAGGTPATRAKNKWNKNNYDSFLLTSIPKGRAEEWTEIAKELGYKSRNQMIVAAVEEKIKRERGEG' A
#
# COMPACT_ATOMS: atom_id res chain seq x y z
N MET A 1 25.33 -19.92 -23.32
CA MET A 1 23.97 -19.34 -23.29
C MET A 1 23.57 -19.27 -21.83
N ALA A 2 23.70 -18.10 -21.21
CA ALA A 2 23.40 -17.94 -19.78
C ALA A 2 21.88 -17.80 -19.64
N GLU A 3 21.24 -18.81 -19.03
CA GLU A 3 19.83 -18.78 -18.68
C GLU A 3 19.51 -17.53 -17.86
N GLU A 4 18.77 -16.62 -18.48
CA GLU A 4 18.20 -15.44 -17.87
C GLU A 4 17.23 -15.86 -16.76
N LYS A 5 17.70 -15.85 -15.51
CA LYS A 5 16.83 -15.90 -14.32
C LYS A 5 16.06 -14.59 -14.16
N ALA A 6 15.21 -14.25 -15.13
CA ALA A 6 14.30 -13.11 -15.07
C ALA A 6 12.92 -13.58 -14.58
N GLY A 7 12.75 -13.61 -13.26
CA GLY A 7 11.50 -13.29 -12.55
C GLY A 7 10.17 -13.95 -12.96
N GLY A 8 9.70 -14.88 -12.12
CA GLY A 8 8.28 -15.16 -11.87
C GLY A 8 7.48 -15.87 -12.98
N THR A 9 6.48 -16.67 -12.57
CA THR A 9 5.52 -17.29 -13.50
C THR A 9 4.76 -16.22 -14.31
N PRO A 10 4.27 -16.54 -15.53
CA PRO A 10 3.51 -15.60 -16.36
C PRO A 10 2.30 -14.99 -15.64
N ALA A 11 1.65 -15.76 -14.75
CA ALA A 11 0.58 -15.27 -13.90
C ALA A 11 1.03 -14.17 -12.93
N THR A 12 2.21 -14.31 -12.32
CA THR A 12 2.80 -13.29 -11.43
C THR A 12 3.17 -12.03 -12.21
N ARG A 13 3.71 -12.17 -13.43
CA ARG A 13 4.03 -11.02 -14.30
C ARG A 13 2.78 -10.22 -14.67
N ALA A 14 1.69 -10.90 -15.01
CA ALA A 14 0.41 -10.26 -15.34
C ALA A 14 -0.17 -9.48 -14.14
N LYS A 15 -0.17 -10.07 -12.94
CA LYS A 15 -0.61 -9.41 -11.71
C LYS A 15 0.22 -8.17 -11.38
N ASN A 16 1.55 -8.28 -11.47
CA ASN A 16 2.45 -7.16 -11.21
C ASN A 16 2.27 -6.03 -12.22
N LYS A 17 2.06 -6.34 -13.50
CA LYS A 17 1.79 -5.35 -14.54
C LYS A 17 0.48 -4.62 -14.27
N TRP A 18 -0.58 -5.34 -13.89
CA TRP A 18 -1.85 -4.71 -13.54
C TRP A 18 -1.70 -3.83 -12.29
N ASN A 19 -1.07 -4.31 -11.23
CA ASN A 19 -0.84 -3.51 -10.02
C ASN A 19 -0.05 -2.22 -10.32
N LYS A 20 1.02 -2.30 -11.12
CA LYS A 20 1.84 -1.14 -11.49
C LYS A 20 1.06 -0.10 -12.31
N ASN A 21 0.10 -0.54 -13.11
CA ASN A 21 -0.71 0.38 -13.93
C ASN A 21 -1.88 1.00 -13.17
N ASN A 22 -2.35 0.38 -12.08
CA ASN A 22 -3.55 0.82 -11.36
C ASN A 22 -3.24 1.48 -10.00
N TYR A 23 -2.04 1.25 -9.44
CA TYR A 23 -1.66 1.76 -8.14
C TYR A 23 -0.25 2.34 -8.16
N ASP A 24 -0.09 3.49 -7.52
CA ASP A 24 1.22 4.00 -7.15
C ASP A 24 1.78 3.21 -5.97
N SER A 25 3.05 2.83 -6.07
CA SER A 25 3.79 2.19 -4.98
C SER A 25 4.73 3.21 -4.37
N PHE A 26 4.54 3.52 -3.09
CA PHE A 26 5.45 4.38 -2.33
C PHE A 26 5.92 3.67 -1.07
N LEU A 27 7.20 3.84 -0.75
CA LEU A 27 7.82 3.30 0.45
C LEU A 27 7.74 4.32 1.57
N LEU A 28 7.14 3.96 2.70
CA LEU A 28 7.13 4.76 3.91
C LEU A 28 8.38 4.47 4.74
N THR A 29 9.42 5.28 4.58
CA THR A 29 10.74 5.08 5.23
C THR A 29 10.89 5.78 6.58
N SER A 30 10.10 6.83 6.85
CA SER A 30 10.22 7.67 8.04
C SER A 30 9.19 7.33 9.14
N ILE A 31 8.75 6.08 9.19
CA ILE A 31 7.86 5.61 10.26
C ILE A 31 8.72 5.20 11.47
N PRO A 32 8.39 5.64 12.70
CA PRO A 32 9.07 5.17 13.90
C PRO A 32 8.98 3.65 14.03
N LYS A 33 10.07 3.01 14.48
CA LYS A 33 10.11 1.55 14.66
C LYS A 33 8.94 1.09 15.54
N GLY A 34 8.26 0.02 15.11
CA GLY A 34 7.09 -0.56 15.80
C GLY A 34 5.73 0.00 15.36
N ARG A 35 5.67 1.21 14.77
CA ARG A 35 4.38 1.80 14.33
C ARG A 35 3.74 1.03 13.17
N ALA A 36 4.55 0.43 12.30
CA ALA A 36 4.01 -0.36 11.18
C ALA A 36 3.21 -1.59 11.65
N GLU A 37 3.60 -2.17 12.79
CA GLU A 37 2.91 -3.30 13.42
C GLU A 37 1.67 -2.80 14.16
N GLU A 38 1.83 -1.75 14.97
CA GLU A 38 0.72 -1.09 15.68
C GLU A 38 -0.41 -0.67 14.72
N TRP A 39 -0.09 -0.03 13.59
CA TRP A 39 -1.07 0.34 12.57
C TRP A 39 -1.72 -0.87 11.91
N THR A 40 -1.04 -2.00 11.85
CA THR A 40 -1.63 -3.24 11.34
C THR A 40 -2.66 -3.80 12.31
N GLU A 41 -2.41 -3.72 13.62
CA GLU A 41 -3.37 -4.12 14.64
C GLU A 41 -4.57 -3.18 14.67
N ILE A 42 -4.33 -1.86 14.74
CA ILE A 42 -5.37 -0.84 14.72
C ILE A 42 -6.22 -0.96 13.45
N ALA A 43 -5.61 -1.20 12.29
CA ALA A 43 -6.37 -1.40 11.04
C ALA A 43 -7.34 -2.58 11.14
N LYS A 44 -6.93 -3.70 11.75
CA LYS A 44 -7.80 -4.85 11.97
C LYS A 44 -8.93 -4.53 12.94
N GLU A 45 -8.63 -3.84 14.04
CA GLU A 45 -9.62 -3.44 15.04
C GLU A 45 -10.68 -2.50 14.45
N LEU A 46 -10.26 -1.57 13.59
CA LEU A 46 -11.14 -0.64 12.88
C LEU A 46 -11.87 -1.28 11.68
N GLY A 47 -11.65 -2.58 11.41
CA GLY A 47 -12.32 -3.31 10.33
C GLY A 47 -11.73 -3.10 8.93
N TYR A 48 -10.56 -2.47 8.81
CA TYR A 48 -9.86 -2.33 7.53
C TYR A 48 -9.21 -3.65 7.12
N LYS A 49 -9.21 -3.91 5.80
CA LYS A 49 -8.59 -5.10 5.22
C LYS A 49 -7.07 -5.13 5.35
N SER A 50 -6.43 -3.97 5.51
CA SER A 50 -4.98 -3.82 5.59
C SER A 50 -4.61 -2.45 6.11
N ARG A 51 -3.41 -2.32 6.71
CA ARG A 51 -2.84 -1.02 7.10
C ARG A 51 -2.83 -0.01 5.94
N ASN A 52 -2.58 -0.48 4.71
CA ASN A 52 -2.51 0.39 3.55
C ASN A 52 -3.86 1.06 3.25
N GLN A 53 -4.96 0.32 3.39
CA GLN A 53 -6.30 0.88 3.24
C GLN A 53 -6.59 1.93 4.30
N MET A 54 -6.21 1.68 5.56
CA MET A 54 -6.34 2.64 6.65
C MET A 54 -5.52 3.91 6.37
N ILE A 55 -4.27 3.77 5.91
CA ILE A 55 -3.40 4.91 5.59
C ILE A 55 -3.99 5.75 4.45
N VAL A 56 -4.46 5.10 3.37
CA VAL A 56 -5.09 5.82 2.24
C VAL A 56 -6.33 6.59 2.71
N ALA A 57 -7.23 5.94 3.45
CA ALA A 57 -8.42 6.58 3.99
C ALA A 57 -8.08 7.79 4.89
N ALA A 58 -7.08 7.65 5.76
CA ALA A 58 -6.64 8.74 6.63
C ALA A 58 -6.03 9.92 5.86
N VAL A 59 -5.29 9.64 4.78
CA VAL A 59 -4.73 10.69 3.91
C VAL A 59 -5.83 11.40 3.15
N GLU A 60 -6.79 10.66 2.56
CA GLU A 60 -7.92 11.24 1.84
C GLU A 60 -8.82 12.09 2.76
N GLU A 61 -9.12 11.59 3.97
CA GLU A 61 -9.86 12.35 4.98
C GLU A 61 -9.15 13.65 5.33
N LYS A 62 -7.82 13.59 5.54
CA LYS A 62 -7.02 14.78 5.84
C LYS A 62 -7.06 15.77 4.68
N ILE A 63 -6.90 15.32 3.43
CA ILE A 63 -6.98 16.18 2.25
C ILE A 63 -8.35 16.85 2.19
N LYS A 64 -9.43 16.08 2.32
CA LYS A 64 -10.81 16.59 2.30
C LYS A 64 -11.03 17.67 3.37
N ARG A 65 -10.55 17.42 4.60
CA ARG A 65 -10.66 18.35 5.73
C ARG A 65 -9.90 19.65 5.49
N GLU A 66 -8.66 19.56 5.01
CA GLU A 66 -7.80 20.74 4.84
C GLU A 66 -8.15 21.54 3.56
N ARG A 67 -8.69 20.88 2.53
CA ARG A 67 -9.20 21.55 1.32
C ARG A 67 -10.61 22.12 1.48
N GLY A 68 -11.29 21.83 2.59
CA GLY A 68 -12.65 22.31 2.84
C GLY A 68 -13.69 21.69 1.92
N GLU A 69 -13.46 20.47 1.39
CA GLU A 69 -14.42 19.73 0.56
C GLU A 69 -15.48 19.02 1.42
N GLY A 70 -15.89 19.66 2.52
CA GLY A 70 -16.81 19.14 3.55
C GLY A 70 -18.20 19.74 3.45
#